data_AF-A0A4Y8WPN6-F1
#
_entry.id   AF-A0A4Y8WPN6-F1
#
_cell.length_a   1.000
_cell.length_b   1.000
_cell.length_c   1.000
_cell.angle_alpha   90.00
_cell.angle_beta   90.00
_cell.angle_gamma   90.00
#
_symmetry.space_group_name_H-M   'P 1'
#
loop_
_entity.id
_entity.type
_entity.pdbx_description
1 polymer ?
#
loop_
_entity_poly.entity_id
_entity_poly.type
_entity_poly.pdbx_seq_one_letter_code
_entity_poly.pdbx_strand_id
1 'polypeptide(L)'
;NEGQKLEEQIQLYRSRFGFLPHKVLADRIYLNKNNCQYMESKGIVPTGKRLGRPPKQEKTEAELKEMHRRNEVEGTFGTVKMCYGAARIRTRLPETTEVAVAMSFLAKNVITFLRELIRIILCAPISFVFFLQNYKWFANILHASQFFKKHIP
;
A
#
# COMPACT_ATOMS: atom_id res chain seq x y z
N ASN A 1 19.18 20.38 2.29
CA ASN A 1 18.22 19.98 3.35
C ASN A 1 17.14 19.14 2.68
N GLU A 2 16.85 17.91 3.12
CA GLU A 2 15.92 16.99 2.41
C GLU A 2 14.51 17.58 2.24
N GLY A 3 14.08 18.41 3.19
CA GLY A 3 12.78 19.10 3.14
C GLY A 3 12.55 20.00 1.92
N GLN A 4 13.59 20.38 1.16
CA GLN A 4 13.43 21.18 -0.07
C GLN A 4 13.01 20.35 -1.29
N LYS A 5 13.11 19.01 -1.23
CA LYS A 5 12.80 18.13 -2.37
C LYS A 5 11.30 17.90 -2.57
N LEU A 6 10.43 18.37 -1.67
CA LEU A 6 8.99 18.09 -1.74
C LEU A 6 8.36 18.63 -3.03
N GLU A 7 8.73 19.85 -3.45
CA GLU A 7 8.21 20.46 -4.66
C GLU A 7 8.56 19.62 -5.90
N GLU A 8 9.82 19.20 -6.01
CA GLU A 8 10.30 18.32 -7.07
C GLU A 8 9.52 16.99 -7.09
N GLN A 9 9.28 16.38 -5.93
CA GLN A 9 8.49 15.14 -5.85
C GLN A 9 7.04 15.32 -6.31
N ILE A 10 6.40 16.46 -5.99
CA ILE A 10 5.04 16.78 -6.45
C ILE A 10 5.02 16.98 -7.98
N GLN A 11 6.04 17.61 -8.54
CA GLN A 11 6.16 17.80 -9.99
C GLN A 11 6.41 16.46 -10.72
N LEU A 12 7.24 15.58 -10.15
CA LEU A 12 7.45 14.22 -10.66
C LEU A 12 6.16 13.40 -10.61
N TYR A 13 5.39 13.51 -9.52
CA TYR A 13 4.07 12.88 -9.41
C TYR A 13 3.14 13.35 -10.54
N ARG A 14 3.07 14.67 -10.76
CA ARG A 14 2.27 15.25 -11.85
C ARG A 14 2.72 14.77 -13.21
N SER A 15 4.03 14.69 -13.45
CA SER A 15 4.58 14.21 -14.73
C SER A 15 4.26 12.73 -14.96
N ARG A 16 4.22 11.93 -13.90
CA ARG A 16 3.92 10.49 -13.96
C ARG A 16 2.44 10.17 -14.13
N PHE A 17 1.55 10.90 -13.44
CA PHE A 17 0.11 10.60 -13.38
C PHE A 17 -0.77 11.59 -14.15
N GLY A 18 -0.22 12.73 -14.57
CA GLY A 18 -0.94 13.78 -15.30
C GLY A 18 -1.69 14.79 -14.42
N PHE A 19 -1.80 14.56 -13.11
CA PHE A 19 -2.55 15.41 -12.18
C PHE A 19 -1.80 15.64 -10.85
N LEU A 20 -2.22 16.65 -10.09
CA LEU A 20 -1.67 16.95 -8.76
C LEU A 20 -2.38 16.11 -7.68
N PRO A 21 -1.66 15.64 -6.65
CA PRO A 21 -2.26 14.85 -5.59
C PRO A 21 -3.18 15.72 -4.74
N HIS A 22 -4.37 15.22 -4.40
CA HIS A 22 -5.30 15.95 -3.53
C HIS A 22 -4.80 16.02 -2.07
N LYS A 23 -4.12 14.96 -1.60
CA LYS A 23 -3.53 14.86 -0.26
C LYS A 23 -2.10 14.35 -0.35
N VAL A 24 -1.21 14.91 0.48
CA VAL A 24 0.19 14.47 0.57
C VAL A 24 0.49 14.05 2.01
N LEU A 25 0.88 12.80 2.18
CA LEU A 25 1.33 12.25 3.45
C LEU A 25 2.83 12.52 3.59
N ALA A 26 3.19 13.41 4.50
CA ALA A 26 4.55 13.90 4.62
C ALA A 26 5.08 13.79 6.05
N ASP A 27 6.37 13.45 6.16
CA ASP A 27 7.09 13.50 7.42
C ASP A 27 7.26 14.96 7.88
N ARG A 28 7.49 15.12 9.18
CA ARG A 28 7.66 16.45 9.82
C ARG A 28 8.72 17.31 9.12
N ILE A 29 9.78 16.70 8.58
CA ILE A 29 10.88 17.40 7.89
C ILE A 29 10.42 18.10 6.60
N TYR A 30 9.35 17.62 5.98
CA TYR A 30 8.77 18.18 4.76
C TYR A 30 7.64 19.19 5.05
N LEU A 31 7.12 19.23 6.28
CA LEU A 31 6.09 20.18 6.72
C LEU A 31 6.69 21.52 7.20
N ASN A 32 7.56 22.11 6.39
CA ASN A 32 8.10 23.45 6.65
C ASN A 32 7.17 24.54 6.10
N LYS A 33 7.36 25.79 6.54
CA LYS A 33 6.48 26.92 6.18
C LYS A 33 6.37 27.12 4.66
N ASN A 34 7.48 27.03 3.94
CA ASN A 34 7.52 27.24 2.49
C ASN A 34 6.76 26.14 1.73
N ASN A 35 6.95 24.88 2.12
CA ASN A 35 6.26 23.74 1.54
C ASN A 35 4.76 23.76 1.82
N CYS A 36 4.35 24.19 3.03
CA CYS A 36 2.93 24.37 3.34
C CYS A 36 2.30 25.44 2.46
N GLN A 37 2.95 26.61 2.31
CA GLN A 37 2.47 27.66 1.40
C GLN A 37 2.40 27.18 -0.06
N TYR A 38 3.40 26.42 -0.51
CA TYR A 38 3.40 25.83 -1.84
C TYR A 38 2.21 24.87 -2.03
N MET A 39 1.99 23.95 -1.09
CA MET A 39 0.86 23.01 -1.15
C MET A 39 -0.50 23.72 -1.10
N GLU A 40 -0.66 24.72 -0.23
CA GLU A 40 -1.86 25.55 -0.15
C GLU A 40 -2.15 26.27 -1.48
N SER A 41 -1.11 26.86 -2.12
CA SER A 41 -1.26 27.53 -3.42
C SER A 41 -1.71 26.59 -4.55
N LYS A 42 -1.48 25.29 -4.40
CA LYS A 42 -1.86 24.24 -5.37
C LYS A 42 -3.13 23.49 -4.96
N GLY A 43 -3.77 23.86 -3.84
CA GLY A 43 -4.96 23.17 -3.32
C GLY A 43 -4.67 21.76 -2.77
N ILE A 44 -3.43 21.48 -2.40
CA ILE A 44 -2.98 20.20 -1.87
C ILE A 44 -3.12 20.23 -0.34
N VAL A 45 -3.78 19.23 0.24
CA VAL A 45 -3.93 19.15 1.70
C VAL A 45 -2.76 18.35 2.30
N PRO A 46 -1.87 18.97 3.10
CA PRO A 46 -0.82 18.24 3.79
C PRO A 46 -1.37 17.43 4.96
N THR A 47 -1.01 16.16 5.00
CA THR A 47 -1.43 15.23 6.04
C THR A 47 -0.21 14.75 6.81
N GLY A 48 -0.16 15.03 8.11
CA GLY A 48 0.97 14.68 8.98
C GLY A 48 0.98 15.51 10.26
N LYS A 49 1.92 15.18 11.17
CA LYS A 49 2.05 15.91 12.44
C LYS A 49 2.57 17.32 12.17
N ARG A 50 1.70 18.32 12.32
CA ARG A 50 2.03 19.75 12.19
C ARG A 50 3.16 20.14 13.15
N LEU A 51 3.92 21.15 12.77
CA LEU A 51 4.89 21.79 13.66
C LEU A 51 4.14 22.45 14.83
N GLY A 52 4.39 21.98 16.06
CA GLY A 52 3.78 22.54 17.26
C GLY A 52 3.43 21.51 18.33
N ARG A 53 2.79 21.98 19.40
CA ARG A 53 2.28 21.12 20.48
C ARG A 53 1.11 20.30 19.94
N PRO A 54 1.11 18.97 20.10
CA PRO A 54 -0.05 18.16 19.70
C PRO A 54 -1.29 18.61 20.50
N PRO A 55 -2.48 18.69 19.86
CA PRO A 55 -3.71 18.99 20.56
C PRO A 55 -4.03 17.91 21.60
N LYS A 56 -4.73 18.29 22.68
CA LYS A 56 -5.10 17.39 23.79
C LYS A 56 -6.25 16.43 23.43
N GLN A 57 -6.84 16.56 22.24
CA GLN A 57 -7.98 15.78 21.80
C GLN A 57 -7.57 14.35 21.39
N GLU A 58 -8.48 13.41 21.61
CA GLU A 58 -8.36 12.05 21.12
C GLU A 58 -8.37 12.02 19.59
N LYS A 59 -7.57 11.10 19.02
CA LYS A 59 -7.44 10.99 17.57
C LYS A 59 -8.74 10.49 16.96
N THR A 60 -9.17 11.11 15.88
CA THR A 60 -10.37 10.66 15.16
C THR A 60 -10.08 9.36 14.40
N GLU A 61 -11.09 8.53 14.12
CA GLU A 61 -10.94 7.30 13.31
C GLU A 61 -10.27 7.53 11.95
N ALA A 62 -10.55 8.68 11.32
CA ALA A 62 -9.92 9.07 10.06
C ALA A 62 -8.40 9.29 10.21
N GLU A 63 -7.97 9.88 11.33
CA GLU A 63 -6.55 10.09 11.63
C GLU A 63 -5.84 8.78 11.95
N LEU A 64 -6.53 7.84 12.61
CA LEU A 64 -6.00 6.50 12.86
C LEU A 64 -5.78 5.73 11.56
N LYS A 65 -6.76 5.72 10.65
CA LYS A 65 -6.62 5.09 9.32
C LYS A 65 -5.42 5.64 8.55
N GLU A 66 -5.21 6.95 8.63
CA GLU A 66 -4.09 7.61 7.98
C GLU A 66 -2.74 7.25 8.61
N MET A 67 -2.69 7.18 9.94
CA MET A 67 -1.52 6.68 10.65
C MET A 67 -1.19 5.23 10.27
N HIS A 68 -2.21 4.37 10.11
CA HIS A 68 -1.99 2.99 9.66
C HIS A 68 -1.38 2.93 8.26
N ARG A 69 -1.87 3.74 7.31
CA ARG A 69 -1.30 3.83 5.97
C ARG A 69 0.16 4.26 5.99
N ARG A 70 0.48 5.27 6.81
CA ARG A 70 1.86 5.71 7.00
C ARG A 70 2.73 4.61 7.60
N ASN A 71 2.25 3.92 8.64
CA ASN A 71 2.98 2.82 9.27
C ASN A 71 3.25 1.67 8.31
N GLU A 72 2.30 1.35 7.42
CA GLU A 72 2.49 0.35 6.38
C GLU A 72 3.61 0.74 5.43
N VAL A 73 3.58 1.99 4.94
CA VAL A 73 4.63 2.54 4.08
C VAL A 73 5.99 2.52 4.78
N GLU A 74 6.09 3.04 6.00
CA GLU A 74 7.32 3.01 6.81
C GLU A 74 7.83 1.59 7.06
N GLY A 75 6.91 0.65 7.32
CA GLY A 75 7.22 -0.77 7.45
C GLY A 75 7.88 -1.33 6.20
N THR A 76 7.35 -1.00 5.01
CA THR A 76 7.97 -1.43 3.75
C THR A 76 9.37 -0.85 3.55
N PHE A 77 9.59 0.41 3.91
CA PHE A 77 10.92 1.02 3.88
C PHE A 77 11.89 0.31 4.83
N GLY A 78 11.44 -0.03 6.04
CA GLY A 78 12.20 -0.81 7.01
C GLY A 78 12.58 -2.19 6.46
N THR A 79 11.63 -2.90 5.85
CA THR A 79 11.89 -4.19 5.20
C THR A 79 12.92 -4.06 4.07
N VAL A 80 12.81 -3.05 3.21
CA VAL A 80 13.77 -2.84 2.11
C VAL A 80 15.18 -2.56 2.65
N LYS A 81 15.29 -1.75 3.71
CA LYS A 81 16.56 -1.47 4.38
C LYS A 81 17.20 -2.73 4.97
N MET A 82 16.42 -3.51 5.71
CA MET A 82 16.93 -4.63 6.49
C MET A 82 17.03 -5.94 5.69
N CYS A 83 15.97 -6.32 4.98
CA CYS A 83 15.88 -7.60 4.28
C CYS A 83 16.43 -7.55 2.85
N TYR A 84 16.36 -6.39 2.19
CA TYR A 84 16.80 -6.22 0.79
C TYR A 84 18.10 -5.42 0.67
N GLY A 85 18.80 -5.24 1.78
CA GLY A 85 20.17 -4.73 1.81
C GLY A 85 20.33 -3.25 1.51
N ALA A 86 19.24 -2.47 1.41
CA ALA A 86 19.36 -1.05 1.08
C ALA A 86 20.13 -0.24 2.14
N ALA A 87 20.14 -0.69 3.40
CA ALA A 87 20.95 -0.08 4.47
C ALA A 87 22.47 -0.38 4.36
N ARG A 88 22.86 -1.34 3.51
CA ARG A 88 24.26 -1.77 3.35
C ARG A 88 24.90 -1.23 2.07
N ILE A 89 24.18 -0.43 1.30
CA ILE A 89 24.70 0.22 0.08
C ILE A 89 25.74 1.26 0.51
N ARG A 90 26.99 1.08 0.07
CA ARG A 90 28.13 1.97 0.37
C ARG A 90 28.81 2.47 -0.91
N THR A 91 28.01 2.74 -1.93
CA THR A 91 28.46 3.28 -3.22
C THR A 91 29.00 4.70 -3.04
N ARG A 92 30.08 5.04 -3.77
CA ARG A 92 30.73 6.37 -3.67
C ARG A 92 30.03 7.43 -4.51
N LEU A 93 29.36 7.03 -5.59
CA LEU A 93 28.69 7.93 -6.54
C LEU A 93 27.18 7.99 -6.24
N PRO A 94 26.55 9.19 -6.27
CA PRO A 94 25.11 9.32 -6.02
C PRO A 94 24.29 8.52 -7.04
N GLU A 95 24.63 8.58 -8.32
CA GLU A 95 23.94 7.84 -9.39
C GLU A 95 23.92 6.32 -9.14
N THR A 96 25.07 5.74 -8.78
CA THR A 96 25.16 4.31 -8.46
C THR A 96 24.36 3.96 -7.19
N THR A 97 24.30 4.89 -6.24
CA THR A 97 23.51 4.73 -5.01
C THR A 97 22.02 4.67 -5.32
N GLU A 98 21.53 5.57 -6.18
CA GLU A 98 20.13 5.61 -6.60
C GLU A 98 19.72 4.34 -7.33
N VAL A 99 20.56 3.87 -8.28
CA VAL A 99 20.31 2.61 -8.99
C VAL A 99 20.30 1.42 -8.03
N ALA A 100 21.27 1.34 -7.10
CA ALA A 100 21.32 0.25 -6.13
C ALA A 100 20.09 0.23 -5.20
N VAL A 101 19.64 1.40 -4.75
CA VAL A 101 18.41 1.52 -3.95
C VAL A 101 17.20 1.10 -4.78
N ALA A 102 17.08 1.56 -6.02
CA ALA A 102 15.99 1.18 -6.92
C ALA A 102 15.94 -0.34 -7.16
N MET A 103 17.09 -0.98 -7.32
CA MET A 103 17.19 -2.43 -7.46
C MET A 103 16.72 -3.18 -6.20
N SER A 104 17.02 -2.69 -4.99
CA SER A 104 16.48 -3.26 -3.75
C SER A 104 14.95 -3.19 -3.69
N PHE A 105 14.35 -2.07 -4.12
CA PHE A 105 12.88 -1.96 -4.21
C PHE A 105 12.29 -2.87 -5.27
N LEU A 106 12.94 -2.99 -6.43
CA LEU A 106 12.52 -3.90 -7.49
C LEU A 106 12.51 -5.35 -7.00
N ALA A 107 13.59 -5.79 -6.35
CA ALA A 107 13.69 -7.14 -5.78
C ALA A 107 12.54 -7.40 -4.78
N LYS A 108 12.25 -6.43 -3.90
CA LYS A 108 11.13 -6.53 -2.95
C LYS A 108 9.77 -6.66 -3.61
N ASN A 109 9.53 -5.90 -4.67
CA ASN A 109 8.28 -5.98 -5.43
C ASN A 109 8.16 -7.31 -6.18
N VAL A 110 9.23 -7.81 -6.81
CA VAL A 110 9.23 -9.10 -7.52
C VAL A 110 8.95 -10.26 -6.58
N ILE A 111 9.61 -10.32 -5.42
CA ILE A 111 9.37 -11.39 -4.44
C ILE A 111 7.93 -11.34 -3.90
N THR A 112 7.41 -10.13 -3.65
CA THR A 112 6.02 -9.97 -3.20
C THR A 112 5.05 -10.46 -4.27
N PHE A 113 5.25 -10.07 -5.53
CA PHE A 113 4.44 -10.51 -6.65
C PHE A 113 4.46 -12.04 -6.83
N LEU A 114 5.65 -12.65 -6.83
CA LEU A 114 5.81 -14.10 -6.93
C LEU A 114 5.13 -14.85 -5.79
N ARG A 115 5.23 -14.33 -4.56
CA ARG A 115 4.57 -14.94 -3.40
C ARG A 115 3.05 -14.93 -3.55
N GLU A 116 2.46 -13.81 -3.97
CA GLU A 116 1.00 -13.75 -4.17
C GLU A 116 0.56 -14.62 -5.37
N LEU A 117 1.36 -14.68 -6.43
CA LEU A 117 1.10 -15.58 -7.57
C LEU A 117 1.11 -17.05 -7.15
N ILE A 118 2.11 -17.47 -6.37
CA ILE A 118 2.19 -18.84 -5.83
C ILE A 118 1.00 -19.13 -4.91
N ARG A 119 0.60 -18.19 -4.05
CA ARG A 119 -0.58 -18.33 -3.18
C ARG A 119 -1.86 -18.55 -3.99
N ILE A 120 -2.06 -17.79 -5.07
CA ILE A 120 -3.21 -17.96 -5.94
C ILE A 120 -3.17 -19.34 -6.59
N ILE A 121 -2.04 -19.76 -7.17
CA ILE A 121 -1.90 -21.06 -7.82
C ILE A 121 -2.15 -22.22 -6.86
N LEU A 122 -1.63 -22.15 -5.63
CA LEU A 122 -1.77 -23.23 -4.64
C LEU A 122 -3.16 -23.25 -3.98
N CYS A 123 -3.81 -22.10 -3.77
CA CYS A 123 -5.09 -22.00 -3.08
C CYS A 123 -6.30 -22.18 -4.02
N ALA A 124 -6.19 -21.71 -5.27
CA ALA A 124 -7.26 -21.81 -6.27
C ALA A 124 -7.81 -23.24 -6.49
N PRO A 125 -7.00 -24.31 -6.61
CA PRO A 125 -7.54 -25.66 -6.81
C PRO A 125 -8.28 -26.17 -5.57
N ILE A 126 -7.85 -25.79 -4.36
CA ILE A 126 -8.50 -26.21 -3.11
C ILE A 126 -9.88 -25.55 -2.98
N SER A 127 -9.97 -24.24 -3.26
CA SER A 127 -11.24 -23.52 -3.28
C SER A 127 -12.18 -24.02 -4.39
N PHE A 128 -11.63 -24.37 -5.56
CA PHE A 128 -12.40 -24.90 -6.69
C PHE A 128 -12.97 -26.30 -6.42
N VAL A 129 -12.18 -27.21 -5.85
CA VAL A 129 -12.65 -28.54 -5.43
C VAL A 129 -13.75 -28.43 -4.38
N PHE A 130 -13.59 -27.55 -3.39
CA PHE A 130 -14.61 -27.29 -2.37
C PHE A 130 -15.91 -26.73 -2.99
N PHE A 131 -15.81 -25.83 -3.96
CA PHE A 131 -16.97 -25.31 -4.69
C PHE A 131 -17.70 -26.40 -5.50
N LEU A 132 -16.96 -27.25 -6.22
CA LEU A 132 -17.55 -28.37 -6.97
C LEU A 132 -18.22 -29.41 -6.05
N GLN A 133 -17.64 -29.67 -4.87
CA GLN A 133 -18.20 -30.59 -3.89
C GLN A 133 -19.50 -30.05 -3.28
N ASN A 134 -19.55 -28.74 -3.00
CA ASN A 134 -20.78 -28.08 -2.56
C ASN A 134 -21.86 -28.07 -3.65
N TYR A 135 -21.53 -27.74 -4.90
CA TYR A 135 -22.50 -27.75 -6.00
C TYR A 135 -23.13 -29.13 -6.21
N LYS A 136 -22.32 -30.20 -6.20
CA LYS A 136 -22.82 -31.58 -6.30
C LYS A 136 -23.72 -31.95 -5.12
N TRP A 137 -23.37 -31.53 -3.90
CA TRP A 137 -24.17 -31.76 -2.70
C TRP A 137 -25.53 -31.03 -2.77
N PHE A 138 -25.55 -29.76 -3.17
CA PHE A 138 -26.79 -29.00 -3.38
C PHE A 138 -27.65 -29.58 -4.50
N ALA A 139 -27.06 -29.99 -5.63
CA ALA A 139 -27.78 -30.63 -6.72
C ALA A 139 -28.44 -31.95 -6.29
N ASN A 140 -27.72 -32.77 -5.50
CA ASN A 140 -28.25 -34.02 -4.96
C ASN A 140 -29.39 -33.78 -3.95
N ILE A 141 -29.30 -32.74 -3.11
CA ILE A 141 -30.38 -32.36 -2.19
C ILE A 141 -31.61 -31.87 -2.95
N LEU A 142 -31.43 -31.05 -3.98
CA LEU A 142 -32.54 -30.54 -4.78
C LEU A 142 -33.24 -31.70 -5.50
N HIS A 143 -32.49 -32.62 -6.09
CA HIS A 143 -33.04 -33.81 -6.74
C HIS A 143 -33.76 -34.74 -5.74
N ALA A 144 -33.20 -34.95 -4.55
CA ALA A 144 -33.86 -35.71 -3.49
C ALA A 144 -35.17 -35.04 -3.03
N SER A 145 -35.19 -33.71 -2.88
CA SER A 145 -36.40 -32.98 -2.50
C SER A 145 -37.52 -33.06 -3.54
N GLN A 146 -37.16 -33.05 -4.83
CA GLN A 146 -38.11 -33.21 -5.93
C GLN A 146 -38.65 -34.65 -6.00
N PHE A 147 -37.81 -35.65 -5.72
CA PHE A 147 -38.23 -37.05 -5.63
C PHE A 147 -39.23 -37.28 -4.48
N PHE A 148 -38.95 -36.73 -3.29
CA PHE A 148 -39.87 -36.82 -2.15
C PHE A 148 -41.21 -36.12 -2.41
N LYS A 149 -41.22 -34.97 -3.09
CA LYS A 149 -42.45 -34.23 -3.41
C LYS A 149 -43.35 -34.92 -4.43
N LYS A 150 -42.83 -35.87 -5.20
CA LYS A 150 -43.56 -36.61 -6.25
C LYS A 150 -44.15 -37.94 -5.75
N HIS A 151 -43.66 -38.48 -4.62
CA HIS A 151 -44.01 -39.80 -4.12
C HIS A 151 -44.75 -39.82 -2.77
N ILE A 152 -45.07 -38.64 -2.22
CA ILE A 152 -45.95 -38.51 -1.06
C ILE A 152 -47.33 -38.09 -1.60
N PRO A 153 -48.39 -38.92 -1.41
CA PRO A 153 -49.75 -38.60 -1.87
C PRO A 153 -50.37 -37.40 -1.12
#